data_AF-A0A8C4EK41-F1
#
_entry.id   AF-A0A8C4EK41-F1
#
_cell.length_a   1.000
_cell.length_b   1.000
_cell.length_c   1.000
_cell.angle_alpha   90.00
_cell.angle_beta   90.00
_cell.angle_gamma   90.00
#
_symmetry.space_group_name_H-M   'P 1'
#
loop_
_entity.id
_entity.type
_entity.pdbx_description
1 polymer ?
#
loop_
_entity_poly.entity_id
_entity_poly.type
_entity_poly.pdbx_seq_one_letter_code
_entity_poly.pdbx_strand_id
1 'polypeptide(L)'
;MATPKNTPRGAHTPMSPNRITRLQEKEDLSNLNDRLAVYIDKVRFLEAENAGLRLRITESETEVSRELTGLKAAYETELADARQTLDSVAKERARLQLELGKLREDHKELKARNTKKESDLAGALQRLKDLEALLNSKDASLTTALGEKRNLEVENRDLKTQVAKLDTSLNDARKQLQDEMLRRVDGENRIQTLKEELEFQRNLHSEELRETKRRHESRMVELDNGIQQDFESKLSEALMEMRNQHELQIKMYKDEIEKTYNTKLENARQSADRSSHLVGAAHEELQQTRIRVESMSSQLSQLQKQLAAREAKVRDLEEALSRERDTTRRLLGDKDREMAEMRQQMQQQLDEYQELLDVKLALDMEICAYRKLLEGEEQRLRLSPSPPPTKVTGSRSSTSGAHSRSVHYGAQNSPAKRRRPNDTDSEASSFAGGAVARTRITQQASASGRVTVDEVDLEGKYVRLSNKSDEDQNLGNWQVKRQVGSGVPIIFKFPVKFTLKAGQRVTIWASGAGGTHSPPSDLVWKTQPSWGTGDLLQTTLISANGEEMAMRKITRTHLEEDDDDMVRETHYTAQICFAAPGRYSFCFLGPKWLL
;
A
#
# COMPACT_ATOMS: atom_id res chain seq x y z
N MET A 1 138.28 -63.48 196.65
CA MET A 1 138.38 -64.51 197.71
C MET A 1 138.91 -65.80 197.08
N ALA A 2 139.76 -66.62 197.69
CA ALA A 2 140.63 -66.41 198.85
C ALA A 2 141.82 -67.42 198.80
N THR A 3 142.79 -67.27 199.70
CA THR A 3 144.03 -68.06 199.88
C THR A 3 143.74 -69.40 200.65
N PRO A 4 144.69 -70.30 201.07
CA PRO A 4 146.15 -70.12 201.20
C PRO A 4 147.17 -71.33 201.08
N LYS A 5 148.45 -70.96 200.86
CA LYS A 5 149.72 -71.42 201.53
C LYS A 5 150.41 -72.81 201.34
N ASN A 6 151.76 -72.68 201.25
CA ASN A 6 152.87 -73.45 201.88
C ASN A 6 153.51 -74.74 201.25
N THR A 7 154.75 -74.58 200.75
CA THR A 7 156.08 -75.07 201.28
C THR A 7 156.21 -76.39 202.08
N PRO A 8 157.38 -77.11 202.10
CA PRO A 8 158.76 -76.58 202.13
C PRO A 8 159.91 -77.38 201.39
N ARG A 9 161.17 -77.01 201.72
CA ARG A 9 162.52 -77.39 201.20
C ARG A 9 162.95 -78.88 201.27
N GLY A 10 164.04 -79.28 200.56
CA GLY A 10 165.14 -80.03 201.24
C GLY A 10 166.04 -81.10 200.56
N ALA A 11 166.90 -80.75 199.58
CA ALA A 11 168.31 -81.21 199.38
C ALA A 11 168.81 -82.70 199.24
N HIS A 12 169.98 -82.84 198.57
CA HIS A 12 171.07 -83.86 198.66
C HIS A 12 171.00 -85.30 198.02
N THR A 13 171.70 -85.45 196.87
CA THR A 13 172.58 -86.60 196.45
C THR A 13 171.92 -87.98 196.06
N PRO A 14 172.61 -89.05 195.55
CA PRO A 14 172.14 -89.75 194.32
C PRO A 14 171.95 -91.29 194.36
N MET A 15 171.67 -91.88 193.17
CA MET A 15 171.45 -93.32 192.84
C MET A 15 170.04 -93.88 193.18
N SER A 16 169.45 -94.87 192.47
CA SER A 16 169.90 -95.77 191.39
C SER A 16 168.80 -96.01 190.31
N PRO A 17 169.00 -96.80 189.23
CA PRO A 17 168.17 -96.71 188.01
C PRO A 17 166.99 -97.70 187.92
N ASN A 18 165.74 -97.21 187.99
CA ASN A 18 164.56 -97.98 187.53
C ASN A 18 163.29 -97.14 187.20
N ARG A 19 163.42 -95.84 186.88
CA ARG A 19 162.28 -94.89 186.78
C ARG A 19 161.93 -94.40 185.35
N ILE A 20 162.81 -94.61 184.38
CA ILE A 20 162.77 -93.89 183.08
C ILE A 20 161.54 -94.27 182.24
N THR A 21 161.13 -95.54 182.24
CA THR A 21 160.16 -96.12 181.30
C THR A 21 158.71 -95.62 181.42
N ARG A 22 158.36 -94.78 182.42
CA ARG A 22 156.99 -94.39 182.73
C ARG A 22 156.61 -92.93 182.42
N LEU A 23 157.53 -92.14 181.88
CA LEU A 23 157.25 -90.76 181.47
C LEU A 23 156.85 -90.63 180.00
N GLN A 24 157.40 -91.49 179.13
CA GLN A 24 157.22 -91.43 177.67
C GLN A 24 155.75 -91.50 177.25
N GLU A 25 154.99 -92.51 177.72
CA GLU A 25 153.62 -92.82 177.28
C GLU A 25 152.62 -91.67 177.50
N LYS A 26 152.89 -90.75 178.43
CA LYS A 26 151.98 -89.63 178.71
C LYS A 26 152.08 -88.51 177.67
N GLU A 27 153.24 -88.35 177.05
CA GLU A 27 153.52 -87.24 176.12
C GLU A 27 152.86 -87.50 174.75
N ASP A 28 152.95 -88.74 174.25
CA ASP A 28 152.33 -89.17 172.99
C ASP A 28 150.80 -89.01 172.99
N LEU A 29 150.13 -89.28 174.11
CA LEU A 29 148.67 -89.14 174.24
C LEU A 29 148.20 -87.67 174.20
N SER A 30 149.02 -86.71 174.63
CA SER A 30 148.70 -85.28 174.45
C SER A 30 148.77 -84.90 172.97
N ASN A 31 149.86 -85.29 172.32
CA ASN A 31 150.18 -84.96 170.92
C ASN A 31 149.12 -85.49 169.93
N LEU A 32 148.47 -86.62 170.26
CA LEU A 32 147.33 -87.16 169.52
C LEU A 32 146.06 -86.33 169.67
N ASN A 33 145.76 -85.84 170.88
CA ASN A 33 144.58 -84.99 171.16
C ASN A 33 144.71 -83.62 170.49
N ASP A 34 145.89 -83.01 170.53
CA ASP A 34 146.14 -81.71 169.89
C ASP A 34 145.94 -81.79 168.37
N ARG A 35 146.36 -82.91 167.74
CA ARG A 35 146.04 -83.21 166.33
C ARG A 35 144.54 -83.38 166.07
N LEU A 36 143.81 -84.05 166.96
CA LEU A 36 142.35 -84.22 166.83
C LEU A 36 141.62 -82.87 166.90
N ALA A 37 142.04 -81.95 167.78
CA ALA A 37 141.47 -80.60 167.86
C ALA A 37 141.64 -79.84 166.53
N VAL A 38 142.86 -79.84 165.95
CA VAL A 38 143.14 -79.19 164.65
C VAL A 38 142.29 -79.78 163.51
N TYR A 39 142.05 -81.11 163.51
CA TYR A 39 141.15 -81.73 162.55
C TYR A 39 139.68 -81.33 162.75
N ILE A 40 139.19 -81.26 163.99
CA ILE A 40 137.81 -80.85 164.31
C ILE A 40 137.56 -79.39 163.87
N ASP A 41 138.50 -78.48 164.15
CA ASP A 41 138.36 -77.08 163.72
C ASP A 41 138.47 -76.93 162.20
N LYS A 42 139.28 -77.76 161.52
CA LYS A 42 139.29 -77.77 160.05
C LYS A 42 138.01 -78.34 159.44
N VAL A 43 137.39 -79.34 160.07
CA VAL A 43 136.06 -79.84 159.67
C VAL A 43 135.00 -78.75 159.84
N ARG A 44 134.94 -78.09 161.01
CA ARG A 44 134.02 -76.97 161.27
C ARG A 44 134.19 -75.82 160.27
N PHE A 45 135.43 -75.49 159.92
CA PHE A 45 135.72 -74.50 158.87
C PHE A 45 135.15 -74.95 157.51
N LEU A 46 135.37 -76.21 157.12
CA LEU A 46 134.86 -76.76 155.86
C LEU A 46 133.33 -76.90 155.83
N GLU A 47 132.69 -77.14 156.97
CA GLU A 47 131.23 -77.15 157.13
C GLU A 47 130.65 -75.73 156.96
N ALA A 48 131.25 -74.73 157.60
CA ALA A 48 130.87 -73.32 157.45
C ALA A 48 131.11 -72.81 156.02
N GLU A 49 132.24 -73.20 155.39
CA GLU A 49 132.55 -72.88 154.00
C GLU A 49 131.54 -73.55 153.04
N ASN A 50 131.19 -74.82 153.25
CA ASN A 50 130.13 -75.49 152.50
C ASN A 50 128.77 -74.83 152.67
N ALA A 51 128.42 -74.36 153.88
CA ALA A 51 127.18 -73.62 154.11
C ALA A 51 127.17 -72.29 153.34
N GLY A 52 128.28 -71.52 153.37
CA GLY A 52 128.42 -70.27 152.62
C GLY A 52 128.58 -70.43 151.11
N LEU A 53 128.97 -71.61 150.63
CA LEU A 53 128.95 -71.98 149.20
C LEU A 53 127.53 -72.36 148.77
N ARG A 54 126.81 -73.17 149.57
CA ARG A 54 125.39 -73.51 149.31
C ARG A 54 124.50 -72.27 149.30
N LEU A 55 124.70 -71.34 150.22
CA LEU A 55 123.98 -70.07 150.26
C LEU A 55 124.21 -69.29 148.95
N ARG A 56 125.47 -69.09 148.53
CA ARG A 56 125.79 -68.41 147.26
C ARG A 56 125.27 -69.11 146.01
N ILE A 57 125.19 -70.44 146.02
CA ILE A 57 124.51 -71.18 144.95
C ILE A 57 123.03 -70.77 144.93
N THR A 58 122.32 -70.88 146.06
CA THR A 58 120.89 -70.51 146.11
C THR A 58 120.64 -69.02 145.82
N GLU A 59 121.53 -68.12 146.26
CA GLU A 59 121.48 -66.70 145.94
C GLU A 59 121.61 -66.51 144.42
N SER A 60 122.67 -67.04 143.79
CA SER A 60 122.87 -66.93 142.34
C SER A 60 121.75 -67.58 141.51
N GLU A 61 121.18 -68.70 141.97
CA GLU A 61 119.99 -69.33 141.35
C GLU A 61 118.76 -68.42 141.43
N THR A 62 118.54 -67.73 142.56
CA THR A 62 117.43 -66.75 142.68
C THR A 62 117.70 -65.46 141.92
N GLU A 63 118.95 -65.00 141.82
CA GLU A 63 119.34 -63.83 141.02
C GLU A 63 119.15 -64.10 139.53
N VAL A 64 119.68 -65.20 139.01
CA VAL A 64 119.47 -65.64 137.62
C VAL A 64 117.99 -65.86 137.33
N SER A 65 117.22 -66.43 138.27
CA SER A 65 115.75 -66.57 138.11
C SER A 65 115.04 -65.22 138.07
N ARG A 66 115.46 -64.25 138.88
CA ARG A 66 114.90 -62.88 138.91
C ARG A 66 115.27 -62.10 137.66
N GLU A 67 116.50 -62.22 137.16
CA GLU A 67 116.96 -61.61 135.92
C GLU A 67 116.27 -62.23 134.70
N LEU A 68 116.15 -63.55 134.62
CA LEU A 68 115.38 -64.25 133.59
C LEU A 68 113.91 -63.80 133.58
N THR A 69 113.31 -63.64 134.77
CA THR A 69 111.92 -63.16 134.92
C THR A 69 111.79 -61.69 134.51
N GLY A 70 112.74 -60.83 134.89
CA GLY A 70 112.75 -59.42 134.50
C GLY A 70 112.98 -59.21 133.01
N LEU A 71 113.90 -59.96 132.40
CA LEU A 71 114.17 -59.97 130.97
C LEU A 71 112.96 -60.50 130.18
N LYS A 72 112.31 -61.57 130.68
CA LYS A 72 111.05 -62.05 130.14
C LYS A 72 109.96 -60.97 130.18
N ALA A 73 109.78 -60.30 131.33
CA ALA A 73 108.79 -59.25 131.47
C ALA A 73 109.06 -58.06 130.53
N ALA A 74 110.32 -57.66 130.37
CA ALA A 74 110.72 -56.61 129.42
C ALA A 74 110.43 -57.00 127.96
N TYR A 75 110.71 -58.24 127.56
CA TYR A 75 110.32 -58.73 126.24
C TYR A 75 108.80 -58.86 126.08
N GLU A 76 108.06 -59.21 127.12
CA GLU A 76 106.59 -59.25 127.10
C GLU A 76 105.98 -57.84 126.95
N THR A 77 106.57 -56.81 127.56
CA THR A 77 106.15 -55.41 127.35
C THR A 77 106.51 -54.87 125.96
N GLU A 78 107.75 -55.04 125.50
CA GLU A 78 108.18 -54.61 124.15
C GLU A 78 107.33 -55.29 123.05
N LEU A 79 106.98 -56.56 123.24
CA LEU A 79 106.14 -57.31 122.32
C LEU A 79 104.66 -56.89 122.40
N ALA A 80 104.18 -56.41 123.56
CA ALA A 80 102.86 -55.79 123.70
C ALA A 80 102.79 -54.42 122.99
N ASP A 81 103.80 -53.56 123.16
CA ASP A 81 103.86 -52.24 122.51
C ASP A 81 104.05 -52.36 120.99
N ALA A 82 104.86 -53.33 120.53
CA ALA A 82 104.97 -53.68 119.11
C ALA A 82 103.64 -54.18 118.51
N ARG A 83 102.81 -54.90 119.29
CA ARG A 83 101.44 -55.28 118.87
C ARG A 83 100.51 -54.08 118.85
N GLN A 84 100.51 -53.23 119.88
CA GLN A 84 99.64 -52.06 119.95
C GLN A 84 99.92 -51.04 118.83
N THR A 85 101.20 -50.81 118.51
CA THR A 85 101.61 -49.95 117.39
C THR A 85 101.23 -50.57 116.04
N LEU A 86 101.43 -51.88 115.84
CA LEU A 86 100.97 -52.59 114.64
C LEU A 86 99.45 -52.49 114.47
N ASP A 87 98.66 -52.69 115.53
CA ASP A 87 97.21 -52.54 115.53
C ASP A 87 96.77 -51.10 115.22
N SER A 88 97.50 -50.08 115.71
CA SER A 88 97.22 -48.67 115.40
C SER A 88 97.47 -48.38 113.93
N VAL A 89 98.63 -48.79 113.40
CA VAL A 89 98.98 -48.63 111.97
C VAL A 89 98.02 -49.43 111.08
N ALA A 90 97.55 -50.61 111.52
CA ALA A 90 96.53 -51.38 110.81
C ALA A 90 95.18 -50.65 110.75
N LYS A 91 94.73 -50.02 111.85
CA LYS A 91 93.51 -49.20 111.91
C LYS A 91 93.62 -47.96 111.04
N GLU A 92 94.74 -47.24 111.09
CA GLU A 92 95.00 -46.07 110.24
C GLU A 92 95.06 -46.45 108.75
N ARG A 93 95.76 -47.53 108.41
CA ARG A 93 95.81 -48.07 107.04
C ARG A 93 94.42 -48.46 106.53
N ALA A 94 93.61 -49.12 107.34
CA ALA A 94 92.23 -49.48 106.99
C ALA A 94 91.36 -48.22 106.79
N ARG A 95 91.48 -47.23 107.68
CA ARG A 95 90.81 -45.93 107.55
C ARG A 95 91.20 -45.22 106.25
N LEU A 96 92.50 -45.08 105.98
CA LEU A 96 93.00 -44.44 104.76
C LEU A 96 92.58 -45.20 103.50
N GLN A 97 92.49 -46.53 103.55
CA GLN A 97 91.94 -47.34 102.45
C GLN A 97 90.45 -47.07 102.20
N LEU A 98 89.65 -46.86 103.25
CA LEU A 98 88.23 -46.48 103.13
C LEU A 98 88.07 -45.05 102.60
N GLU A 99 88.84 -44.08 103.12
CA GLU A 99 88.83 -42.68 102.65
C GLU A 99 89.27 -42.58 101.18
N LEU A 100 90.33 -43.31 100.79
CA LEU A 100 90.82 -43.40 99.41
C LEU A 100 89.84 -44.16 98.50
N GLY A 101 89.13 -45.16 99.02
CA GLY A 101 88.03 -45.84 98.32
C GLY A 101 86.88 -44.88 98.03
N LYS A 102 86.43 -44.11 99.04
CA LYS A 102 85.41 -43.09 98.89
C LYS A 102 85.82 -42.02 97.86
N LEU A 103 87.00 -41.44 98.00
CA LEU A 103 87.49 -40.39 97.07
C LEU A 103 87.60 -40.87 95.62
N ARG A 104 87.84 -42.17 95.38
CA ARG A 104 87.82 -42.75 94.03
C ARG A 104 86.42 -42.82 93.43
N GLU A 105 85.42 -43.19 94.21
CA GLU A 105 84.02 -43.21 93.77
C GLU A 105 83.46 -41.78 93.65
N ASP A 106 83.71 -40.88 94.61
CA ASP A 106 83.38 -39.45 94.52
C ASP A 106 83.94 -38.82 93.22
N HIS A 107 85.21 -39.09 92.90
CA HIS A 107 85.85 -38.63 91.66
C HIS A 107 85.23 -39.27 90.39
N LYS A 108 84.85 -40.54 90.44
CA LYS A 108 84.21 -41.27 89.33
C LYS A 108 82.80 -40.75 89.05
N GLU A 109 82.03 -40.45 90.09
CA GLU A 109 80.73 -39.78 89.98
C GLU A 109 80.87 -38.36 89.44
N LEU A 110 81.80 -37.56 89.97
CA LEU A 110 82.07 -36.21 89.45
C LEU A 110 82.51 -36.23 87.99
N LYS A 111 83.36 -37.19 87.59
CA LYS A 111 83.77 -37.37 86.19
C LYS A 111 82.59 -37.75 85.29
N ALA A 112 81.73 -38.68 85.70
CA ALA A 112 80.54 -39.07 84.95
C ALA A 112 79.50 -37.93 84.85
N ARG A 113 79.38 -37.11 85.91
CA ARG A 113 78.57 -35.89 85.92
C ARG A 113 79.15 -34.83 84.97
N ASN A 114 80.46 -34.68 84.93
CA ASN A 114 81.14 -33.73 84.04
C ASN A 114 81.00 -34.13 82.57
N THR A 115 81.27 -35.39 82.21
CA THR A 115 81.12 -35.84 80.81
C THR A 115 79.66 -35.76 80.33
N LYS A 116 78.68 -35.99 81.23
CA LYS A 116 77.28 -35.69 80.92
C LYS A 116 77.05 -34.20 80.68
N LYS A 117 77.65 -33.30 81.47
CA LYS A 117 77.50 -31.85 81.29
C LYS A 117 78.21 -31.32 80.04
N GLU A 118 79.34 -31.89 79.65
CA GLU A 118 80.02 -31.63 78.38
C GLU A 118 79.14 -32.06 77.19
N SER A 119 78.48 -33.22 77.29
CA SER A 119 77.51 -33.69 76.28
C SER A 119 76.24 -32.82 76.22
N ASP A 120 75.66 -32.46 77.37
CA ASP A 120 74.52 -31.53 77.47
C ASP A 120 74.87 -30.18 76.81
N LEU A 121 76.07 -29.65 77.08
CA LEU A 121 76.58 -28.38 76.54
C LEU A 121 76.82 -28.46 75.03
N ALA A 122 77.46 -29.52 74.53
CA ALA A 122 77.65 -29.72 73.09
C ALA A 122 76.31 -29.78 72.35
N GLY A 123 75.31 -30.47 72.91
CA GLY A 123 73.95 -30.50 72.38
C GLY A 123 73.24 -29.14 72.43
N ALA A 124 73.50 -28.31 73.44
CA ALA A 124 72.98 -26.94 73.50
C ALA A 124 73.64 -26.02 72.46
N LEU A 125 74.96 -26.11 72.30
CA LEU A 125 75.73 -25.34 71.32
C LEU A 125 75.35 -25.69 69.87
N GLN A 126 75.01 -26.96 69.58
CA GLN A 126 74.52 -27.31 68.24
C GLN A 126 73.14 -26.71 67.98
N ARG A 127 72.18 -26.84 68.91
CA ARG A 127 70.85 -26.23 68.77
C ARG A 127 70.92 -24.70 68.60
N LEU A 128 71.88 -24.05 69.26
CA LEU A 128 72.12 -22.61 69.10
C LEU A 128 72.51 -22.27 67.66
N LYS A 129 73.45 -23.00 67.05
CA LYS A 129 73.83 -22.83 65.63
C LYS A 129 72.67 -23.12 64.68
N ASP A 130 71.88 -24.16 64.97
CA ASP A 130 70.71 -24.53 64.16
C ASP A 130 69.65 -23.42 64.17
N LEU A 131 69.46 -22.76 65.33
CA LEU A 131 68.57 -21.60 65.49
C LEU A 131 69.14 -20.32 64.85
N GLU A 132 70.44 -20.08 64.93
CA GLU A 132 71.11 -18.97 64.21
C GLU A 132 70.97 -19.13 62.68
N ALA A 133 71.16 -20.34 62.16
CA ALA A 133 70.96 -20.64 60.75
C ALA A 133 69.49 -20.44 60.31
N LEU A 134 68.53 -20.84 61.16
CA LEU A 134 67.11 -20.62 60.93
C LEU A 134 66.75 -19.12 60.95
N LEU A 135 67.30 -18.34 61.89
CA LEU A 135 67.10 -16.90 61.99
C LEU A 135 67.62 -16.19 60.73
N ASN A 136 68.87 -16.44 60.33
CA ASN A 136 69.46 -15.89 59.11
C ASN A 136 68.63 -16.24 57.86
N SER A 137 68.08 -17.47 57.79
CA SER A 137 67.17 -17.88 56.70
C SER A 137 65.85 -17.09 56.70
N LYS A 138 65.28 -16.79 57.88
CA LYS A 138 64.07 -15.97 58.01
C LYS A 138 64.32 -14.50 57.71
N ASP A 139 65.45 -13.93 58.11
CA ASP A 139 65.80 -12.54 57.82
C ASP A 139 66.07 -12.33 56.32
N ALA A 140 66.71 -13.30 55.66
CA ALA A 140 66.84 -13.31 54.20
C ALA A 140 65.46 -13.38 53.50
N SER A 141 64.58 -14.29 53.95
CA SER A 141 63.22 -14.43 53.41
C SER A 141 62.37 -13.17 53.62
N LEU A 142 62.47 -12.52 54.79
CA LEU A 142 61.81 -11.25 55.10
C LEU A 142 62.35 -10.12 54.21
N THR A 143 63.66 -10.07 53.98
CA THR A 143 64.30 -9.08 53.11
C THR A 143 63.79 -9.20 51.66
N THR A 144 63.69 -10.42 51.13
CA THR A 144 63.11 -10.68 49.79
C THR A 144 61.64 -10.27 49.73
N ALA A 145 60.80 -10.68 50.68
CA ALA A 145 59.38 -10.32 50.71
C ALA A 145 59.13 -8.81 50.85
N LEU A 146 60.01 -8.09 51.57
CA LEU A 146 60.00 -6.62 51.63
C LEU A 146 60.49 -5.98 50.32
N GLY A 147 61.32 -6.65 49.52
CA GLY A 147 61.67 -6.25 48.16
C GLY A 147 60.47 -6.40 47.21
N GLU A 148 59.89 -7.59 47.14
CA GLU A 148 58.70 -7.91 46.36
C GLU A 148 57.54 -6.96 46.67
N LYS A 149 57.26 -6.69 47.95
CA LYS A 149 56.26 -5.70 48.38
C LYS A 149 56.52 -4.32 47.77
N ARG A 150 57.77 -3.82 47.78
CA ARG A 150 58.10 -2.49 47.22
C ARG A 150 57.88 -2.45 45.71
N ASN A 151 58.21 -3.53 45.00
CA ASN A 151 57.98 -3.65 43.56
C ASN A 151 56.47 -3.62 43.25
N LEU A 152 55.68 -4.43 43.94
CA LEU A 152 54.21 -4.45 43.82
C LEU A 152 53.57 -3.10 44.19
N GLU A 153 54.12 -2.37 45.17
CA GLU A 153 53.67 -1.00 45.46
C GLU A 153 53.99 -0.01 44.32
N VAL A 154 55.10 -0.17 43.59
CA VAL A 154 55.43 0.65 42.41
C VAL A 154 54.49 0.31 41.26
N GLU A 155 54.33 -0.97 40.93
CA GLU A 155 53.37 -1.43 39.91
C GLU A 155 51.94 -0.93 40.20
N ASN A 156 51.52 -0.97 41.47
CA ASN A 156 50.21 -0.46 41.88
C ASN A 156 50.07 1.07 41.75
N ARG A 157 51.16 1.84 41.93
CA ARG A 157 51.18 3.28 41.64
C ARG A 157 51.10 3.52 40.14
N ASP A 158 51.89 2.81 39.34
CA ASP A 158 51.94 2.98 37.89
C ASP A 158 50.60 2.64 37.24
N LEU A 159 49.98 1.51 37.62
CA LEU A 159 48.63 1.13 37.19
C LEU A 159 47.59 2.19 37.58
N LYS A 160 47.67 2.78 38.78
CA LYS A 160 46.80 3.91 39.17
C LYS A 160 47.01 5.14 38.28
N THR A 161 48.24 5.46 37.86
CA THR A 161 48.45 6.55 36.89
C THR A 161 47.91 6.22 35.50
N GLN A 162 47.95 4.95 35.08
CA GLN A 162 47.37 4.50 33.81
C GLN A 162 45.85 4.60 33.82
N VAL A 163 45.20 4.14 34.89
CA VAL A 163 43.74 4.30 35.10
C VAL A 163 43.36 5.77 35.07
N ALA A 164 44.03 6.63 35.84
CA ALA A 164 43.75 8.08 35.84
C ALA A 164 43.90 8.74 34.45
N LYS A 165 44.90 8.34 33.65
CA LYS A 165 45.07 8.81 32.26
C LYS A 165 43.93 8.34 31.35
N LEU A 166 43.50 7.09 31.49
CA LEU A 166 42.36 6.54 30.74
C LEU A 166 41.06 7.24 31.13
N ASP A 167 40.83 7.50 32.42
CA ASP A 167 39.68 8.27 32.90
C ASP A 167 39.65 9.69 32.34
N THR A 168 40.79 10.39 32.28
CA THR A 168 40.86 11.71 31.61
C THR A 168 40.51 11.61 30.13
N SER A 169 41.15 10.69 29.39
CA SER A 169 40.89 10.51 27.95
C SER A 169 39.45 10.11 27.64
N LEU A 170 38.81 9.33 28.53
CA LEU A 170 37.43 8.89 28.41
C LEU A 170 36.44 10.02 28.69
N ASN A 171 36.76 10.93 29.62
CA ASN A 171 35.97 12.13 29.86
C ASN A 171 36.13 13.18 28.76
N ASP A 172 37.34 13.34 28.20
CA ASP A 172 37.58 14.17 27.01
C ASP A 172 36.79 13.65 25.80
N ALA A 173 36.81 12.34 25.54
CA ALA A 173 36.04 11.72 24.47
C ALA A 173 34.51 11.87 24.68
N ARG A 174 34.03 11.75 25.92
CA ARG A 174 32.62 12.05 26.26
C ARG A 174 32.25 13.50 25.97
N LYS A 175 33.13 14.45 26.32
CA LYS A 175 32.91 15.86 26.04
C LYS A 175 32.88 16.13 24.52
N GLN A 176 33.84 15.59 23.77
CA GLN A 176 33.86 15.69 22.30
C GLN A 176 32.57 15.15 21.67
N LEU A 177 32.04 14.03 22.18
CA LEU A 177 30.74 13.49 21.75
C LEU A 177 29.57 14.43 22.09
N GLN A 178 29.58 15.10 23.25
CA GLN A 178 28.57 16.10 23.61
C GLN A 178 28.65 17.35 22.73
N ASP A 179 29.86 17.85 22.47
CA ASP A 179 30.12 19.00 21.60
C ASP A 179 29.66 18.70 20.14
N GLU A 180 29.91 17.49 19.62
CA GLU A 180 29.43 17.05 18.30
C GLU A 180 27.91 16.78 18.25
N MET A 181 27.30 16.25 19.31
CA MET A 181 25.84 16.15 19.39
C MET A 181 25.17 17.53 19.33
N LEU A 182 25.74 18.54 20.00
CA LEU A 182 25.25 19.92 19.93
C LEU A 182 25.40 20.49 18.51
N ARG A 183 26.59 20.36 17.90
CA ARG A 183 26.85 20.78 16.49
C ARG A 183 25.89 20.13 15.51
N ARG A 184 25.57 18.84 15.69
CA ARG A 184 24.59 18.12 14.87
C ARG A 184 23.19 18.72 15.02
N VAL A 185 22.75 19.00 16.25
CA VAL A 185 21.43 19.62 16.50
C VAL A 185 21.35 21.03 15.93
N ASP A 186 22.39 21.86 16.09
CA ASP A 186 22.46 23.19 15.50
C ASP A 186 22.43 23.15 13.96
N GLY A 187 23.13 22.17 13.36
CA GLY A 187 23.08 21.90 11.92
C GLY A 187 21.70 21.47 11.43
N GLU A 188 21.02 20.57 12.16
CA GLU A 188 19.65 20.14 11.84
C GLU A 188 18.63 21.28 11.98
N ASN A 189 18.76 22.11 13.02
CA ASN A 189 17.98 23.33 13.18
C ASN A 189 18.18 24.29 12.00
N ARG A 190 19.43 24.54 11.57
CA ARG A 190 19.70 25.43 10.44
C ARG A 190 19.20 24.85 9.10
N ILE A 191 19.29 23.54 8.91
CA ILE A 191 18.67 22.84 7.76
C ILE A 191 17.15 23.01 7.79
N GLN A 192 16.50 22.94 8.95
CA GLN A 192 15.06 23.11 9.07
C GLN A 192 14.63 24.54 8.72
N THR A 193 15.30 25.57 9.26
CA THR A 193 15.04 26.97 8.87
C THR A 193 15.24 27.20 7.37
N LEU A 194 16.28 26.61 6.76
CA LEU A 194 16.52 26.73 5.32
C LEU A 194 15.47 26.01 4.46
N LYS A 195 14.85 24.93 4.95
CA LYS A 195 13.70 24.31 4.27
C LYS A 195 12.48 25.21 4.34
N GLU A 196 12.18 25.79 5.50
CA GLU A 196 11.05 26.69 5.73
C GLU A 196 11.18 27.97 4.89
N GLU A 197 12.39 28.54 4.81
CA GLU A 197 12.72 29.68 3.93
C GLU A 197 12.55 29.33 2.44
N LEU A 198 12.99 28.14 2.02
CA LEU A 198 12.88 27.66 0.63
C LEU A 198 11.44 27.29 0.24
N GLU A 199 10.65 26.77 1.18
CA GLU A 199 9.22 26.49 1.00
C GLU A 199 8.41 27.81 0.94
N PHE A 200 8.74 28.79 1.78
CA PHE A 200 8.19 30.13 1.68
C PHE A 200 8.51 30.79 0.32
N GLN A 201 9.76 30.72 -0.15
CA GLN A 201 10.13 31.24 -1.48
C GLN A 201 9.40 30.52 -2.63
N ARG A 202 9.23 29.19 -2.55
CA ARG A 202 8.42 28.44 -3.53
C ARG A 202 6.97 28.88 -3.54
N ASN A 203 6.37 29.05 -2.36
CA ASN A 203 4.99 29.47 -2.23
C ASN A 203 4.80 30.89 -2.79
N LEU A 204 5.67 31.83 -2.42
CA LEU A 204 5.70 33.19 -2.97
C LEU A 204 5.81 33.19 -4.50
N HIS A 205 6.79 32.50 -5.08
CA HIS A 205 6.93 32.40 -6.54
C HIS A 205 5.74 31.71 -7.21
N SER A 206 5.08 30.76 -6.53
CA SER A 206 3.85 30.13 -7.04
C SER A 206 2.68 31.12 -7.07
N GLU A 207 2.57 32.01 -6.09
CA GLU A 207 1.55 33.07 -6.08
C GLU A 207 1.86 34.17 -7.11
N GLU A 208 3.13 34.57 -7.27
CA GLU A 208 3.58 35.48 -8.33
C GLU A 208 3.29 34.91 -9.73
N LEU A 209 3.57 33.62 -9.95
CA LEU A 209 3.22 32.90 -11.18
C LEU A 209 1.70 32.81 -11.38
N ARG A 210 0.93 32.56 -10.32
CA ARG A 210 -0.53 32.51 -10.40
C ARG A 210 -1.13 33.87 -10.71
N GLU A 211 -0.60 34.95 -10.14
CA GLU A 211 -1.08 36.31 -10.35
C GLU A 211 -0.66 36.86 -11.71
N THR A 212 0.55 36.55 -12.19
CA THR A 212 1.00 36.90 -13.55
C THR A 212 0.23 36.13 -14.62
N LYS A 213 -0.02 34.82 -14.43
CA LYS A 213 -0.95 34.05 -15.28
C LYS A 213 -2.34 34.69 -15.29
N ARG A 214 -2.92 34.99 -14.13
CA ARG A 214 -4.25 35.63 -14.00
C ARG A 214 -4.33 37.00 -14.69
N ARG A 215 -3.26 37.81 -14.63
CA ARG A 215 -3.17 39.09 -15.37
C ARG A 215 -3.08 38.89 -16.89
N HIS A 216 -2.45 37.81 -17.34
CA HIS A 216 -2.37 37.48 -18.77
C HIS A 216 -3.70 36.92 -19.29
N GLU A 217 -4.30 36.00 -18.54
CA GLU A 217 -5.62 35.41 -18.76
C GLU A 217 -6.72 36.48 -18.83
N SER A 218 -6.76 37.43 -17.88
CA SER A 218 -7.67 38.60 -17.94
C SER A 218 -7.49 39.37 -19.25
N ARG A 219 -6.24 39.65 -19.65
CA ARG A 219 -5.95 40.37 -20.89
C ARG A 219 -6.31 39.59 -22.15
N MET A 220 -6.16 38.26 -22.13
CA MET A 220 -6.64 37.40 -23.23
C MET A 220 -8.16 37.46 -23.31
N VAL A 221 -8.86 37.26 -22.19
CA VAL A 221 -10.33 37.37 -22.13
C VAL A 221 -10.82 38.78 -22.52
N GLU A 222 -10.11 39.85 -22.19
CA GLU A 222 -10.40 41.22 -22.65
C GLU A 222 -10.24 41.35 -24.18
N LEU A 223 -9.20 40.76 -24.77
CA LEU A 223 -8.98 40.75 -26.21
C LEU A 223 -9.98 39.86 -26.96
N ASP A 224 -10.27 38.66 -26.45
CA ASP A 224 -11.21 37.71 -27.04
C ASP A 224 -12.65 38.21 -26.95
N ASN A 225 -13.05 38.85 -25.84
CA ASN A 225 -14.33 39.57 -25.74
C ASN A 225 -14.38 40.72 -26.75
N GLY A 226 -13.30 41.49 -26.91
CA GLY A 226 -13.23 42.56 -27.91
C GLY A 226 -13.38 42.04 -29.33
N ILE A 227 -12.68 40.95 -29.67
CA ILE A 227 -12.75 40.26 -30.96
C ILE A 227 -14.14 39.67 -31.20
N GLN A 228 -14.75 39.03 -30.21
CA GLN A 228 -16.11 38.50 -30.30
C GLN A 228 -17.14 39.62 -30.48
N GLN A 229 -17.04 40.72 -29.72
CA GLN A 229 -17.92 41.88 -29.89
C GLN A 229 -17.76 42.51 -31.28
N ASP A 230 -16.53 42.57 -31.81
CA ASP A 230 -16.24 43.01 -33.18
C ASP A 230 -16.87 42.08 -34.23
N PHE A 231 -16.82 40.76 -34.02
CA PHE A 231 -17.46 39.77 -34.91
C PHE A 231 -18.99 39.83 -34.83
N GLU A 232 -19.57 39.91 -33.63
CA GLU A 232 -21.01 40.06 -33.43
C GLU A 232 -21.52 41.38 -34.03
N SER A 233 -20.78 42.48 -33.88
CA SER A 233 -21.10 43.77 -34.50
C SER A 233 -21.07 43.68 -36.03
N LYS A 234 -20.02 43.12 -36.63
CA LYS A 234 -19.89 42.99 -38.10
C LYS A 234 -20.92 42.01 -38.67
N LEU A 235 -21.24 40.94 -37.95
CA LEU A 235 -22.31 40.01 -38.33
C LEU A 235 -23.69 40.67 -38.22
N SER A 236 -23.94 41.44 -37.16
CA SER A 236 -25.16 42.24 -36.99
C SER A 236 -25.31 43.28 -38.11
N GLU A 237 -24.24 44.00 -38.44
CA GLU A 237 -24.21 44.98 -39.53
C GLU A 237 -24.48 44.33 -40.89
N ALA A 238 -23.81 43.23 -41.22
CA ALA A 238 -24.04 42.48 -42.46
C ALA A 238 -25.47 41.89 -42.54
N LEU A 239 -26.02 41.38 -41.42
CA LEU A 239 -27.40 40.92 -41.35
C LEU A 239 -28.41 42.06 -41.48
N MET A 240 -28.10 43.25 -40.94
CA MET A 240 -28.93 44.45 -41.08
C MET A 240 -28.86 44.99 -42.50
N GLU A 241 -27.70 44.99 -43.15
CA GLU A 241 -27.58 45.38 -44.56
C GLU A 241 -28.31 44.39 -45.48
N MET A 242 -28.17 43.07 -45.28
CA MET A 242 -28.96 42.08 -46.02
C MET A 242 -30.47 42.26 -45.83
N ARG A 243 -30.94 42.63 -44.63
CA ARG A 243 -32.34 43.01 -44.40
C ARG A 243 -32.72 44.27 -45.15
N ASN A 244 -31.92 45.34 -45.07
CA ASN A 244 -32.15 46.60 -45.79
C ASN A 244 -32.19 46.38 -47.31
N GLN A 245 -31.32 45.52 -47.85
CA GLN A 245 -31.30 45.14 -49.27
C GLN A 245 -32.58 44.37 -49.65
N HIS A 246 -33.03 43.41 -48.84
CA HIS A 246 -34.30 42.71 -49.08
C HIS A 246 -35.52 43.65 -48.94
N GLU A 247 -35.55 44.55 -47.97
CA GLU A 247 -36.62 45.56 -47.82
C GLU A 247 -36.63 46.53 -49.00
N LEU A 248 -35.46 46.95 -49.49
CA LEU A 248 -35.32 47.77 -50.70
C LEU A 248 -35.79 47.02 -51.96
N GLN A 249 -35.46 45.74 -52.10
CA GLN A 249 -35.96 44.90 -53.21
C GLN A 249 -37.49 44.73 -53.13
N ILE A 250 -38.04 44.44 -51.95
CA ILE A 250 -39.50 44.36 -51.72
C ILE A 250 -40.16 45.70 -52.06
N LYS A 251 -39.56 46.82 -51.67
CA LYS A 251 -40.03 48.16 -52.03
C LYS A 251 -39.96 48.40 -53.55
N MET A 252 -38.86 48.05 -54.22
CA MET A 252 -38.75 48.18 -55.67
C MET A 252 -39.80 47.34 -56.39
N TYR A 253 -40.01 46.08 -56.00
CA TYR A 253 -41.07 45.24 -56.56
C TYR A 253 -42.47 45.81 -56.28
N LYS A 254 -42.71 46.39 -55.11
CA LYS A 254 -43.97 47.09 -54.78
C LYS A 254 -44.16 48.32 -55.66
N ASP A 255 -43.14 49.15 -55.82
CA ASP A 255 -43.18 50.38 -56.64
C ASP A 255 -43.34 50.03 -58.14
N GLU A 256 -42.77 48.91 -58.61
CA GLU A 256 -43.00 48.34 -59.95
C GLU A 256 -44.42 47.78 -60.14
N ILE A 257 -44.97 47.10 -59.13
CA ILE A 257 -46.36 46.62 -59.13
C ILE A 257 -47.32 47.82 -59.13
N GLU A 258 -47.06 48.87 -58.35
CA GLU A 258 -47.85 50.10 -58.36
C GLU A 258 -47.73 50.85 -59.71
N LYS A 259 -46.53 50.93 -60.29
CA LYS A 259 -46.31 51.53 -61.62
C LYS A 259 -47.03 50.75 -62.73
N THR A 260 -46.99 49.42 -62.71
CA THR A 260 -47.70 48.58 -63.70
C THR A 260 -49.21 48.55 -63.46
N TYR A 261 -49.67 48.63 -62.21
CA TYR A 261 -51.08 48.83 -61.85
C TYR A 261 -51.61 50.17 -62.36
N ASN A 262 -50.90 51.27 -62.07
CA ASN A 262 -51.24 52.61 -62.55
C ASN A 262 -51.24 52.68 -64.09
N THR A 263 -50.28 52.02 -64.75
CA THR A 263 -50.23 51.92 -66.22
C THR A 263 -51.42 51.12 -66.78
N LYS A 264 -51.84 50.04 -66.13
CA LYS A 264 -53.05 49.28 -66.49
C LYS A 264 -54.33 50.09 -66.27
N LEU A 265 -54.42 50.83 -65.16
CA LEU A 265 -55.56 51.67 -64.81
C LEU A 265 -55.71 52.85 -65.78
N GLU A 266 -54.59 53.46 -66.18
CA GLU A 266 -54.54 54.53 -67.18
C GLU A 266 -54.86 54.00 -68.59
N ASN A 267 -54.33 52.85 -68.98
CA ASN A 267 -54.74 52.18 -70.22
C ASN A 267 -56.24 51.82 -70.23
N ALA A 268 -56.81 51.42 -69.09
CA ALA A 268 -58.24 51.14 -68.95
C ALA A 268 -59.08 52.42 -69.06
N ARG A 269 -58.65 53.54 -68.47
CA ARG A 269 -59.27 54.87 -68.66
C ARG A 269 -59.25 55.26 -70.13
N GLN A 270 -58.09 55.28 -70.77
CA GLN A 270 -57.97 55.63 -72.18
C GLN A 270 -58.78 54.70 -73.10
N SER A 271 -58.96 53.42 -72.73
CA SER A 271 -59.85 52.51 -73.46
C SER A 271 -61.34 52.85 -73.24
N ALA A 272 -61.73 53.29 -72.03
CA ALA A 272 -63.07 53.78 -71.75
C ALA A 272 -63.34 55.12 -72.46
N ASP A 273 -62.38 56.03 -72.49
CA ASP A 273 -62.48 57.31 -73.22
C ASP A 273 -62.60 57.08 -74.73
N ARG A 274 -61.81 56.17 -75.32
CA ARG A 274 -61.98 55.73 -76.72
C ARG A 274 -63.36 55.12 -76.97
N SER A 275 -63.86 54.31 -76.04
CA SER A 275 -65.23 53.78 -76.11
C SER A 275 -66.28 54.90 -75.99
N SER A 276 -66.04 55.93 -75.19
CA SER A 276 -66.91 57.10 -75.04
C SER A 276 -66.94 57.95 -76.31
N HIS A 277 -65.79 58.17 -76.95
CA HIS A 277 -65.71 58.84 -78.26
C HIS A 277 -66.43 58.04 -79.37
N LEU A 278 -66.30 56.71 -79.38
CA LEU A 278 -67.03 55.86 -80.33
C LEU A 278 -68.56 55.90 -80.10
N VAL A 279 -69.01 55.91 -78.84
CA VAL A 279 -70.43 56.09 -78.49
C VAL A 279 -70.93 57.49 -78.87
N GLY A 280 -70.10 58.53 -78.71
CA GLY A 280 -70.40 59.89 -79.16
C GLY A 280 -70.60 59.97 -80.67
N ALA A 281 -69.63 59.47 -81.45
CA ALA A 281 -69.72 59.43 -82.92
C ALA A 281 -70.96 58.66 -83.40
N ALA A 282 -71.24 57.49 -82.82
CA ALA A 282 -72.44 56.72 -83.12
C ALA A 282 -73.74 57.48 -82.78
N HIS A 283 -73.73 58.35 -81.77
CA HIS A 283 -74.88 59.19 -81.42
C HIS A 283 -75.07 60.36 -82.40
N GLU A 284 -73.98 60.95 -82.91
CA GLU A 284 -74.03 61.99 -83.94
C GLU A 284 -74.54 61.45 -85.28
N GLU A 285 -74.09 60.26 -85.71
CA GLU A 285 -74.64 59.57 -86.89
C GLU A 285 -76.14 59.24 -86.73
N LEU A 286 -76.56 58.87 -85.52
CA LEU A 286 -77.97 58.59 -85.20
C LEU A 286 -78.83 59.87 -85.22
N GLN A 287 -78.29 61.03 -84.80
CA GLN A 287 -78.97 62.31 -84.99
C GLN A 287 -79.08 62.71 -86.47
N GLN A 288 -78.00 62.56 -87.26
CA GLN A 288 -78.02 62.89 -88.69
C GLN A 288 -78.99 62.02 -89.49
N THR A 289 -79.05 60.72 -89.20
CA THR A 289 -80.04 59.81 -89.82
C THR A 289 -81.47 60.15 -89.39
N ARG A 290 -81.70 60.55 -88.13
CA ARG A 290 -83.01 61.02 -87.65
C ARG A 290 -83.49 62.27 -88.39
N ILE A 291 -82.65 63.30 -88.52
CA ILE A 291 -82.97 64.53 -89.27
C ILE A 291 -83.29 64.22 -90.74
N ARG A 292 -82.54 63.29 -91.36
CA ARG A 292 -82.80 62.80 -92.73
C ARG A 292 -84.16 62.10 -92.85
N VAL A 293 -84.58 61.31 -91.85
CA VAL A 293 -85.90 60.66 -91.83
C VAL A 293 -87.03 61.69 -91.66
N GLU A 294 -86.88 62.68 -90.79
CA GLU A 294 -87.87 63.74 -90.57
C GLU A 294 -88.05 64.58 -91.85
N SER A 295 -86.96 64.91 -92.56
CA SER A 295 -86.99 65.57 -93.88
C SER A 295 -87.75 64.75 -94.94
N MET A 296 -87.39 63.48 -95.14
CA MET A 296 -88.08 62.57 -96.08
C MET A 296 -89.58 62.41 -95.76
N SER A 297 -89.93 62.38 -94.47
CA SER A 297 -91.32 62.25 -94.01
C SER A 297 -92.18 63.47 -94.39
N SER A 298 -91.60 64.68 -94.37
CA SER A 298 -92.30 65.89 -94.81
C SER A 298 -92.69 65.85 -96.28
N GLN A 299 -91.80 65.32 -97.14
CA GLN A 299 -92.03 65.20 -98.59
C GLN A 299 -93.13 64.18 -98.93
N LEU A 300 -93.18 63.04 -98.21
CA LEU A 300 -94.25 62.06 -98.35
C LEU A 300 -95.62 62.64 -97.98
N SER A 301 -95.71 63.36 -96.86
CA SER A 301 -96.95 64.02 -96.41
C SER A 301 -97.49 65.03 -97.45
N GLN A 302 -96.58 65.78 -98.08
CA GLN A 302 -96.94 66.77 -99.10
C GLN A 302 -97.45 66.13 -100.40
N LEU A 303 -96.90 64.98 -100.81
CA LEU A 303 -97.37 64.21 -101.96
C LEU A 303 -98.72 63.50 -101.70
N GLN A 304 -98.91 62.93 -100.50
CA GLN A 304 -100.20 62.31 -100.12
C GLN A 304 -101.36 63.31 -100.20
N LYS A 305 -101.14 64.57 -99.82
CA LYS A 305 -102.14 65.66 -99.94
C LYS A 305 -102.53 65.96 -101.39
N GLN A 306 -101.60 65.80 -102.34
CA GLN A 306 -101.89 66.00 -103.77
C GLN A 306 -102.65 64.82 -104.38
N LEU A 307 -102.40 63.59 -103.91
CA LEU A 307 -103.09 62.37 -104.36
C LEU A 307 -104.60 62.45 -104.05
N ALA A 308 -104.95 62.68 -102.78
CA ALA A 308 -106.34 62.75 -102.33
C ALA A 308 -107.17 63.83 -103.06
N ALA A 309 -106.54 64.95 -103.42
CA ALA A 309 -107.18 66.03 -104.18
C ALA A 309 -107.49 65.65 -105.65
N ARG A 310 -106.74 64.70 -106.24
CA ARG A 310 -107.05 64.12 -107.56
C ARG A 310 -108.11 63.03 -107.46
N GLU A 311 -108.04 62.17 -106.45
CA GLU A 311 -108.99 61.07 -106.21
C GLU A 311 -110.41 61.55 -105.88
N ALA A 312 -110.57 62.73 -105.29
CA ALA A 312 -111.88 63.38 -105.15
C ALA A 312 -112.48 63.70 -106.53
N LYS A 313 -111.70 64.38 -107.38
CA LYS A 313 -112.14 64.88 -108.70
C LYS A 313 -112.40 63.78 -109.73
N VAL A 314 -111.89 62.56 -109.51
CA VAL A 314 -112.26 61.38 -110.31
C VAL A 314 -113.66 60.89 -109.93
N ARG A 315 -113.97 60.76 -108.63
CA ARG A 315 -115.27 60.27 -108.15
C ARG A 315 -116.45 61.13 -108.60
N ASP A 316 -116.30 62.45 -108.59
CA ASP A 316 -117.34 63.39 -109.07
C ASP A 316 -117.74 63.12 -110.54
N LEU A 317 -116.77 62.73 -111.38
CA LEU A 317 -116.98 62.42 -112.80
C LEU A 317 -117.56 61.00 -112.99
N GLU A 318 -117.15 60.04 -112.17
CA GLU A 318 -117.68 58.67 -112.19
C GLU A 318 -119.15 58.61 -111.77
N GLU A 319 -119.57 59.38 -110.77
CA GLU A 319 -120.99 59.46 -110.40
C GLU A 319 -121.85 60.14 -111.48
N ALA A 320 -121.33 61.13 -112.20
CA ALA A 320 -122.06 61.75 -113.31
C ALA A 320 -122.33 60.72 -114.43
N LEU A 321 -121.31 59.92 -114.76
CA LEU A 321 -121.40 58.88 -115.79
C LEU A 321 -122.26 57.67 -115.37
N SER A 322 -122.40 57.38 -114.07
CA SER A 322 -123.29 56.32 -113.59
C SER A 322 -124.77 56.72 -113.73
N ARG A 323 -125.11 57.98 -113.41
CA ARG A 323 -126.48 58.52 -113.48
C ARG A 323 -127.08 58.44 -114.89
N GLU A 324 -126.28 58.68 -115.93
CA GLU A 324 -126.70 58.58 -117.34
C GLU A 324 -126.87 57.12 -117.83
N ARG A 325 -126.07 56.19 -117.28
CA ARG A 325 -126.15 54.76 -117.61
C ARG A 325 -127.38 54.07 -116.98
N ASP A 326 -127.79 54.48 -115.79
CA ASP A 326 -128.94 53.88 -115.12
C ASP A 326 -130.29 54.42 -115.60
N THR A 327 -130.37 55.62 -116.18
CA THR A 327 -131.58 56.08 -116.87
C THR A 327 -131.81 55.32 -118.18
N THR A 328 -130.77 55.17 -119.00
CA THR A 328 -130.83 54.40 -120.25
C THR A 328 -131.10 52.91 -120.01
N ARG A 329 -130.50 52.30 -118.97
CA ARG A 329 -130.74 50.89 -118.60
C ARG A 329 -132.19 50.60 -118.21
N ARG A 330 -132.87 51.51 -117.50
CA ARG A 330 -134.29 51.31 -117.09
C ARG A 330 -135.22 51.28 -118.31
N LEU A 331 -135.05 52.24 -119.23
CA LEU A 331 -135.89 52.39 -120.41
C LEU A 331 -135.87 51.15 -121.33
N LEU A 332 -134.70 50.49 -121.43
CA LEU A 332 -134.54 49.21 -122.12
C LEU A 332 -135.27 48.06 -121.39
N GLY A 333 -135.04 47.92 -120.08
CA GLY A 333 -135.61 46.82 -119.29
C GLY A 333 -137.13 46.83 -119.21
N ASP A 334 -137.78 47.98 -119.40
CA ASP A 334 -139.24 48.09 -119.50
C ASP A 334 -139.76 47.58 -120.85
N LYS A 335 -139.03 47.82 -121.95
CA LYS A 335 -139.40 47.32 -123.29
C LYS A 335 -139.13 45.83 -123.49
N ASP A 336 -138.10 45.28 -122.85
CA ASP A 336 -137.86 43.83 -122.84
C ASP A 336 -138.96 43.05 -122.09
N ARG A 337 -139.62 43.68 -121.10
CA ARG A 337 -140.76 43.07 -120.38
C ARG A 337 -142.03 42.98 -121.22
N GLU A 338 -142.41 44.06 -121.91
CA GLU A 338 -143.51 44.06 -122.88
C GLU A 338 -143.33 42.96 -123.96
N MET A 339 -142.08 42.78 -124.42
CA MET A 339 -141.69 41.75 -125.40
C MET A 339 -141.72 40.31 -124.86
N ALA A 340 -141.65 40.11 -123.55
CA ALA A 340 -141.71 38.79 -122.91
C ALA A 340 -143.15 38.34 -122.66
N GLU A 341 -144.00 39.22 -122.13
CA GLU A 341 -145.40 38.91 -121.80
C GLU A 341 -146.21 38.50 -123.05
N MET A 342 -146.04 39.24 -124.16
CA MET A 342 -146.63 38.92 -125.47
C MET A 342 -146.24 37.53 -125.99
N ARG A 343 -145.01 37.05 -125.69
CA ARG A 343 -144.55 35.72 -126.10
C ARG A 343 -145.12 34.61 -125.23
N GLN A 344 -145.27 34.85 -123.94
CA GLN A 344 -145.82 33.86 -123.01
C GLN A 344 -147.30 33.60 -123.28
N GLN A 345 -148.09 34.64 -123.54
CA GLN A 345 -149.50 34.50 -123.91
C GLN A 345 -149.70 33.68 -125.19
N MET A 346 -148.88 33.92 -126.22
CA MET A 346 -148.93 33.17 -127.47
C MET A 346 -148.55 31.68 -127.29
N GLN A 347 -147.61 31.38 -126.39
CA GLN A 347 -147.20 30.01 -126.11
C GLN A 347 -148.30 29.22 -125.38
N GLN A 348 -149.00 29.84 -124.41
CA GLN A 348 -150.10 29.17 -123.71
C GLN A 348 -151.21 28.73 -124.68
N GLN A 349 -151.59 29.57 -125.65
CA GLN A 349 -152.57 29.17 -126.68
C GLN A 349 -152.09 27.98 -127.54
N LEU A 350 -150.79 27.88 -127.84
CA LEU A 350 -150.22 26.75 -128.58
C LEU A 350 -150.16 25.44 -127.77
N ASP A 351 -150.30 25.52 -126.45
CA ASP A 351 -150.37 24.35 -125.56
C ASP A 351 -151.83 23.95 -125.32
N GLU A 352 -152.75 24.90 -125.15
CA GLU A 352 -154.22 24.68 -125.11
C GLU A 352 -154.75 24.01 -126.40
N TYR A 353 -154.28 24.43 -127.59
CA TYR A 353 -154.63 23.75 -128.85
C TYR A 353 -154.01 22.36 -129.00
N GLN A 354 -152.97 22.02 -128.22
CA GLN A 354 -152.35 20.69 -128.23
C GLN A 354 -153.19 19.70 -127.38
N GLU A 355 -153.65 20.10 -126.20
CA GLU A 355 -154.54 19.26 -125.37
C GLU A 355 -155.86 18.92 -126.09
N LEU A 356 -156.45 19.91 -126.79
CA LEU A 356 -157.67 19.71 -127.57
C LEU A 356 -157.50 18.70 -128.72
N LEU A 357 -156.28 18.56 -129.24
CA LEU A 357 -155.93 17.59 -130.28
C LEU A 357 -155.80 16.15 -129.74
N ASP A 358 -155.29 15.99 -128.52
CA ASP A 358 -155.19 14.67 -127.88
C ASP A 358 -156.58 14.15 -127.47
N VAL A 359 -157.50 15.03 -127.04
CA VAL A 359 -158.93 14.69 -126.83
C VAL A 359 -159.58 14.21 -128.14
N LYS A 360 -159.25 14.82 -129.27
CA LYS A 360 -159.75 14.41 -130.60
C LYS A 360 -159.30 12.98 -130.95
N LEU A 361 -158.07 12.58 -130.61
CA LEU A 361 -157.55 11.24 -130.88
C LEU A 361 -158.26 10.14 -130.06
N ALA A 362 -158.71 10.43 -128.84
CA ALA A 362 -159.47 9.48 -128.03
C ALA A 362 -160.84 9.14 -128.66
N LEU A 363 -161.59 10.15 -129.07
CA LEU A 363 -162.95 9.98 -129.63
C LEU A 363 -162.97 9.22 -130.97
N ASP A 364 -161.94 9.40 -131.81
CA ASP A 364 -161.78 8.64 -133.06
C ASP A 364 -161.68 7.12 -132.83
N MET A 365 -161.08 6.69 -131.71
CA MET A 365 -160.97 5.28 -131.34
C MET A 365 -162.31 4.70 -130.85
N GLU A 366 -163.10 5.48 -130.13
CA GLU A 366 -164.38 5.03 -129.56
C GLU A 366 -165.47 4.87 -130.64
N ILE A 367 -165.59 5.80 -131.60
CA ILE A 367 -166.61 5.67 -132.66
C ILE A 367 -166.23 4.59 -133.68
N CYS A 368 -164.94 4.30 -133.86
CA CYS A 368 -164.51 3.10 -134.59
C CYS A 368 -164.95 1.79 -133.90
N ALA A 369 -165.30 1.84 -132.60
CA ALA A 369 -165.95 0.77 -131.84
C ALA A 369 -167.49 0.76 -131.90
N TYR A 370 -168.14 1.73 -132.56
CA TYR A 370 -169.52 1.60 -133.07
C TYR A 370 -169.61 0.90 -134.44
N ARG A 371 -168.46 0.46 -134.97
CA ARG A 371 -168.23 -0.92 -135.41
C ARG A 371 -169.49 -1.71 -135.83
N LYS A 372 -169.81 -1.66 -137.13
CA LYS A 372 -170.19 -2.83 -137.93
C LYS A 372 -171.43 -3.64 -137.48
N LEU A 373 -172.23 -3.13 -136.52
CA LEU A 373 -173.45 -3.74 -135.97
C LEU A 373 -174.74 -3.02 -136.43
N LEU A 374 -174.56 -2.00 -137.30
CA LEU A 374 -175.47 -1.59 -138.36
C LEU A 374 -174.63 -1.82 -139.62
N GLU A 375 -174.64 -2.97 -140.30
CA GLU A 375 -175.71 -3.99 -140.50
C GLU A 375 -176.96 -3.46 -141.22
N GLY A 376 -177.40 -4.22 -142.23
CA GLY A 376 -178.73 -4.10 -142.83
C GLY A 376 -178.75 -3.32 -144.15
N GLU A 377 -179.06 -2.03 -144.07
CA GLU A 377 -179.43 -1.14 -145.17
C GLU A 377 -178.75 0.23 -144.97
N GLU A 378 -178.45 1.06 -145.98
CA GLU A 378 -178.94 1.09 -147.36
C GLU A 378 -177.79 1.19 -148.38
N GLN A 379 -177.71 0.25 -149.33
CA GLN A 379 -176.79 0.38 -150.47
C GLN A 379 -177.41 1.26 -151.57
N ARG A 380 -176.93 2.52 -151.77
CA ARG A 380 -176.99 3.25 -153.08
C ARG A 380 -176.25 4.62 -153.26
N LEU A 381 -175.66 5.31 -152.26
CA LEU A 381 -175.14 6.74 -152.36
C LEU A 381 -173.65 6.95 -151.77
N ARG A 382 -172.99 8.18 -151.66
CA ARG A 382 -171.45 8.42 -151.66
C ARG A 382 -170.77 9.53 -150.66
N LEU A 383 -169.53 9.45 -149.97
CA LEU A 383 -168.52 10.54 -149.34
C LEU A 383 -167.22 10.21 -148.36
N SER A 384 -166.32 11.16 -147.78
CA SER A 384 -164.87 10.99 -147.12
C SER A 384 -164.16 12.01 -146.00
N PRO A 385 -162.90 11.81 -145.34
CA PRO A 385 -162.21 12.53 -144.10
C PRO A 385 -160.60 12.97 -143.96
N SER A 386 -159.89 13.32 -142.77
CA SER A 386 -158.44 13.94 -142.55
C SER A 386 -157.56 14.00 -141.12
N PRO A 387 -156.23 14.49 -140.93
CA PRO A 387 -155.13 14.27 -139.81
C PRO A 387 -154.11 15.40 -139.10
N PRO A 388 -153.05 15.14 -138.16
CA PRO A 388 -152.27 16.08 -137.14
C PRO A 388 -150.66 16.00 -136.64
N PRO A 389 -150.03 16.80 -135.63
CA PRO A 389 -148.51 17.01 -135.19
C PRO A 389 -147.89 17.17 -133.64
N THR A 390 -146.54 17.49 -133.29
CA THR A 390 -145.74 17.37 -131.90
C THR A 390 -144.46 18.32 -131.38
N LYS A 391 -143.65 18.10 -130.21
CA LYS A 391 -142.62 18.99 -129.34
C LYS A 391 -141.41 18.25 -128.45
N VAL A 392 -140.32 18.60 -127.58
CA VAL A 392 -139.25 19.67 -127.00
C VAL A 392 -138.08 19.18 -125.88
N THR A 393 -136.89 19.85 -125.43
CA THR A 393 -135.67 19.37 -124.46
C THR A 393 -134.58 20.35 -123.62
N GLY A 394 -133.53 19.94 -122.73
CA GLY A 394 -132.35 20.74 -121.98
C GLY A 394 -131.23 20.17 -120.85
N SER A 395 -130.07 20.84 -120.31
CA SER A 395 -128.97 20.40 -119.20
C SER A 395 -127.70 21.33 -118.58
N ARG A 396 -126.77 21.02 -117.52
CA ARG A 396 -125.43 21.73 -116.91
C ARG A 396 -124.49 21.21 -115.61
N SER A 397 -123.21 21.71 -115.16
CA SER A 397 -122.22 21.27 -113.96
C SER A 397 -120.79 22.01 -113.43
N SER A 398 -120.04 21.81 -112.23
CA SER A 398 -118.64 22.40 -111.68
C SER A 398 -117.80 21.99 -110.28
N THR A 399 -116.43 22.29 -109.90
CA THR A 399 -115.55 21.93 -108.57
C THR A 399 -114.07 22.59 -108.09
N SER A 400 -113.36 22.41 -106.85
CA SER A 400 -111.92 22.96 -106.31
C SER A 400 -111.11 22.53 -104.88
N GLY A 401 -109.79 22.88 -104.44
CA GLY A 401 -108.98 22.62 -103.05
C GLY A 401 -107.41 23.05 -102.61
N ALA A 402 -106.76 22.90 -101.34
CA ALA A 402 -105.31 23.31 -100.74
C ALA A 402 -104.73 22.77 -99.25
N HIS A 403 -103.59 22.92 -98.35
CA HIS A 403 -102.10 23.42 -98.01
C HIS A 403 -101.31 23.01 -96.56
N SER A 404 -99.98 23.30 -96.09
CA SER A 404 -99.18 22.91 -94.72
C SER A 404 -97.70 23.51 -94.16
N ARG A 405 -97.02 23.21 -92.91
CA ARG A 405 -95.64 23.64 -92.15
C ARG A 405 -95.04 22.80 -90.83
N SER A 406 -93.97 22.89 -89.86
CA SER A 406 -92.55 23.43 -89.32
C SER A 406 -91.95 22.80 -87.87
N VAL A 407 -90.85 22.90 -86.93
CA VAL A 407 -89.53 23.63 -86.32
C VAL A 407 -88.47 22.84 -85.25
N HIS A 408 -87.45 23.40 -84.38
CA HIS A 408 -86.21 22.74 -83.58
C HIS A 408 -85.39 23.31 -82.20
N TYR A 409 -84.30 22.67 -81.51
CA TYR A 409 -83.00 23.10 -80.62
C TYR A 409 -82.53 22.77 -79.03
N GLY A 410 -81.19 22.78 -78.48
CA GLY A 410 -80.61 22.73 -76.97
C GLY A 410 -79.05 22.34 -76.42
N ALA A 411 -78.44 22.59 -75.14
CA ALA A 411 -77.00 22.19 -74.49
C ALA A 411 -76.42 22.48 -72.92
N GLN A 412 -75.26 21.93 -72.26
CA GLN A 412 -74.44 22.24 -70.91
C GLN A 412 -73.13 21.33 -70.37
N ASN A 413 -72.23 21.24 -69.24
CA ASN A 413 -71.50 21.86 -67.94
C ASN A 413 -70.35 20.90 -67.15
N SER A 414 -69.44 20.89 -66.01
CA SER A 414 -68.71 21.60 -64.77
C SER A 414 -67.50 20.84 -63.84
N PRO A 415 -66.69 21.36 -62.76
CA PRO A 415 -65.36 20.82 -62.02
C PRO A 415 -64.90 20.94 -60.38
N ALA A 416 -63.68 20.48 -59.78
CA ALA A 416 -63.08 20.54 -58.28
C ALA A 416 -61.47 20.16 -57.91
N LYS A 417 -60.62 19.98 -56.75
CA LYS A 417 -60.37 20.08 -55.17
C LYS A 417 -58.84 19.79 -54.49
N ARG A 418 -58.39 19.87 -53.12
CA ARG A 418 -56.94 19.63 -52.41
C ARG A 418 -56.64 19.42 -50.76
N ARG A 419 -55.38 19.20 -50.09
CA ARG A 419 -54.96 18.88 -48.56
C ARG A 419 -53.42 19.03 -47.90
N ARG A 420 -53.03 18.89 -46.53
CA ARG A 420 -51.64 19.05 -45.73
C ARG A 420 -51.26 18.34 -44.24
N PRO A 421 -49.99 18.25 -43.58
CA PRO A 421 -49.50 17.59 -42.22
C PRO A 421 -48.32 18.17 -41.20
N ASN A 422 -47.86 17.58 -39.98
CA ASN A 422 -46.83 18.02 -38.84
C ASN A 422 -46.06 16.86 -37.92
N ASP A 423 -45.25 16.77 -36.74
CA ASP A 423 -44.75 17.41 -35.36
C ASP A 423 -43.39 16.84 -34.55
N THR A 424 -43.06 17.00 -33.17
CA THR A 424 -41.73 16.80 -32.29
C THR A 424 -41.63 15.82 -30.97
N ASP A 425 -40.78 15.68 -29.84
CA ASP A 425 -39.73 16.33 -28.83
C ASP A 425 -38.80 15.31 -27.89
N SER A 426 -38.01 15.31 -26.70
CA SER A 426 -37.54 15.99 -25.33
C SER A 426 -36.22 15.42 -24.47
N GLU A 427 -35.78 15.78 -23.17
CA GLU A 427 -34.45 15.43 -22.35
C GLU A 427 -34.25 15.56 -20.70
N ALA A 428 -33.17 15.10 -19.87
CA ALA A 428 -32.83 15.35 -18.34
C ALA A 428 -31.43 14.98 -17.54
N SER A 429 -30.97 15.67 -16.42
CA SER A 429 -29.63 15.52 -15.67
C SER A 429 -29.43 15.85 -14.10
N SER A 430 -28.21 15.74 -13.48
CA SER A 430 -27.70 16.48 -12.23
C SER A 430 -26.18 16.30 -11.87
N PHE A 431 -25.56 17.17 -11.01
CA PHE A 431 -24.07 17.33 -10.86
C PHE A 431 -23.49 17.45 -9.41
N ALA A 432 -22.32 16.83 -9.20
CA ALA A 432 -21.23 17.21 -8.27
C ALA A 432 -19.94 16.37 -8.58
N GLY A 433 -18.69 16.75 -8.26
CA GLY A 433 -18.16 18.01 -7.69
C GLY A 433 -16.91 17.81 -6.79
N GLY A 434 -15.78 18.48 -7.08
CA GLY A 434 -14.57 18.57 -6.23
C GLY A 434 -13.34 17.76 -6.69
N ALA A 435 -12.29 18.45 -7.17
CA ALA A 435 -11.12 17.83 -7.80
C ALA A 435 -10.03 17.34 -6.82
N VAL A 436 -9.61 16.08 -6.98
CA VAL A 436 -8.40 15.47 -6.40
C VAL A 436 -7.93 14.39 -7.37
N ALA A 437 -6.66 14.42 -7.81
CA ALA A 437 -6.10 13.46 -8.77
C ALA A 437 -6.24 11.99 -8.27
N ARG A 438 -7.26 11.28 -8.78
CA ARG A 438 -7.85 10.14 -8.07
C ARG A 438 -7.24 8.80 -8.46
N THR A 439 -5.95 8.63 -8.16
CA THR A 439 -5.22 7.37 -8.38
C THR A 439 -5.99 6.17 -7.81
N ARG A 440 -6.51 5.32 -8.69
CA ARG A 440 -7.36 4.18 -8.32
C ARG A 440 -6.49 2.93 -8.22
N ILE A 441 -6.39 2.36 -7.02
CA ILE A 441 -5.68 1.11 -6.77
C ILE A 441 -6.69 -0.04 -6.73
N THR A 442 -6.48 -1.05 -7.57
CA THR A 442 -7.22 -2.32 -7.53
C THR A 442 -6.30 -3.44 -7.06
N GLN A 443 -6.82 -4.37 -6.26
CA GLN A 443 -6.06 -5.50 -5.73
C GLN A 443 -6.87 -6.79 -5.86
N GLN A 444 -6.19 -7.87 -6.23
CA GLN A 444 -6.72 -9.23 -6.33
C GLN A 444 -5.78 -10.17 -5.56
N ALA A 445 -6.33 -11.06 -4.73
CA ALA A 445 -5.54 -12.02 -3.97
C ALA A 445 -6.20 -13.40 -3.99
N SER A 446 -5.38 -14.45 -3.99
CA SER A 446 -5.81 -15.85 -3.85
C SER A 446 -4.77 -16.66 -3.09
N ALA A 447 -5.19 -17.77 -2.50
CA ALA A 447 -4.31 -18.75 -1.86
C ALA A 447 -4.90 -20.15 -1.99
N SER A 448 -4.01 -21.13 -2.20
CA SER A 448 -4.31 -22.56 -2.33
C SER A 448 -3.83 -23.36 -1.11
N GLY A 449 -3.32 -22.68 -0.07
CA GLY A 449 -2.77 -23.31 1.13
C GLY A 449 -2.65 -22.36 2.32
N ARG A 450 -1.97 -22.82 3.36
CA ARG A 450 -1.92 -22.19 4.72
C ARG A 450 -1.37 -20.76 4.78
N VAL A 451 -0.64 -20.31 3.75
CA VAL A 451 0.11 -19.04 3.76
C VAL A 451 -0.39 -18.08 2.69
N THR A 452 -0.71 -16.85 3.07
CA THR A 452 -1.20 -15.77 2.20
C THR A 452 -0.13 -14.67 1.98
N VAL A 453 -0.21 -13.98 0.84
CA VAL A 453 0.57 -12.77 0.55
C VAL A 453 -0.18 -11.56 1.14
N ASP A 454 0.11 -11.22 2.40
CA ASP A 454 -0.71 -10.31 3.22
C ASP A 454 -0.50 -8.83 2.94
N GLU A 455 0.72 -8.44 2.56
CA GLU A 455 1.03 -7.09 2.11
C GLU A 455 2.20 -7.14 1.12
N VAL A 456 2.18 -6.25 0.13
CA VAL A 456 3.35 -5.99 -0.70
C VAL A 456 3.45 -4.50 -0.92
N ASP A 457 4.63 -3.96 -0.64
CA ASP A 457 4.89 -2.55 -0.76
C ASP A 457 4.85 -2.07 -2.24
N LEU A 458 4.34 -0.86 -2.44
CA LEU A 458 4.25 -0.22 -3.76
C LEU A 458 5.58 0.42 -4.16
N GLU A 459 6.36 0.87 -3.18
CA GLU A 459 7.72 1.40 -3.35
C GLU A 459 8.80 0.29 -3.41
N GLY A 460 8.39 -0.98 -3.40
CA GLY A 460 9.28 -2.15 -3.54
C GLY A 460 10.17 -2.42 -2.33
N LYS A 461 9.89 -1.86 -1.15
CA LYS A 461 10.68 -2.03 0.07
C LYS A 461 10.62 -3.46 0.62
N TYR A 462 9.44 -4.09 0.62
CA TYR A 462 9.24 -5.43 1.17
C TYR A 462 8.04 -6.20 0.58
N VAL A 463 8.07 -7.52 0.77
CA VAL A 463 6.92 -8.45 0.64
C VAL A 463 6.64 -9.06 2.00
N ARG A 464 5.39 -9.16 2.45
CA ARG A 464 5.03 -9.85 3.72
C ARG A 464 4.07 -11.02 3.49
N LEU A 465 4.48 -12.19 3.99
CA LEU A 465 3.67 -13.41 4.01
C LEU A 465 3.06 -13.64 5.40
N SER A 466 1.98 -14.40 5.47
CA SER A 466 1.24 -14.68 6.71
C SER A 466 0.72 -16.12 6.70
N ASN A 467 1.09 -16.94 7.68
CA ASN A 467 0.39 -18.21 7.92
C ASN A 467 -0.91 -17.89 8.67
N LYS A 468 -2.05 -18.22 8.06
CA LYS A 468 -3.38 -17.99 8.63
C LYS A 468 -4.06 -19.27 9.12
N SER A 469 -3.33 -20.37 9.10
CA SER A 469 -3.78 -21.62 9.73
C SER A 469 -3.26 -21.76 11.15
N ASP A 470 -3.81 -22.78 11.80
CA ASP A 470 -3.52 -23.33 13.13
C ASP A 470 -2.32 -24.28 13.17
N GLU A 471 -1.72 -24.61 12.02
CA GLU A 471 -0.53 -25.49 11.91
C GLU A 471 0.71 -24.76 11.37
N ASP A 472 1.90 -25.22 11.76
CA ASP A 472 3.19 -24.71 11.27
C ASP A 472 3.44 -25.12 9.80
N GLN A 473 3.73 -24.16 8.92
CA GLN A 473 4.04 -24.40 7.51
C GLN A 473 5.55 -24.35 7.25
N ASN A 474 6.14 -25.47 6.82
CA ASN A 474 7.50 -25.50 6.28
C ASN A 474 7.52 -24.83 4.89
N LEU A 475 8.38 -23.83 4.70
CA LEU A 475 8.60 -23.10 3.44
C LEU A 475 10.00 -23.39 2.85
N GLY A 476 10.71 -24.41 3.34
CA GLY A 476 12.02 -24.78 2.85
C GLY A 476 12.06 -24.98 1.33
N ASN A 477 12.96 -24.26 0.65
CA ASN A 477 13.07 -24.16 -0.81
C ASN A 477 11.91 -23.47 -1.57
N TRP A 478 10.85 -23.01 -0.91
CA TRP A 478 9.79 -22.25 -1.56
C TRP A 478 10.32 -20.91 -2.08
N GLN A 479 9.64 -20.31 -3.05
CA GLN A 479 10.08 -19.10 -3.75
C GLN A 479 9.01 -18.00 -3.69
N VAL A 480 9.43 -16.75 -3.58
CA VAL A 480 8.58 -15.57 -3.74
C VAL A 480 9.00 -14.88 -5.04
N LYS A 481 8.13 -14.97 -6.05
CA LYS A 481 8.32 -14.41 -7.39
C LYS A 481 7.50 -13.12 -7.52
N ARG A 482 8.17 -12.01 -7.82
CA ARG A 482 7.60 -10.68 -8.01
C ARG A 482 7.79 -10.26 -9.46
N GLN A 483 6.69 -10.20 -10.20
CA GLN A 483 6.59 -9.72 -11.56
C GLN A 483 6.17 -8.23 -11.52
N VAL A 484 6.88 -7.38 -12.27
CA VAL A 484 6.60 -5.94 -12.38
C VAL A 484 6.43 -5.64 -13.87
N GLY A 485 5.20 -5.34 -14.27
CA GLY A 485 4.81 -5.24 -15.69
C GLY A 485 5.27 -6.46 -16.51
N SER A 486 5.87 -6.19 -17.67
CA SER A 486 6.52 -7.17 -18.55
C SER A 486 8.01 -7.41 -18.24
N GLY A 487 8.53 -6.86 -17.14
CA GLY A 487 9.96 -6.94 -16.78
C GLY A 487 10.44 -8.34 -16.35
N VAL A 488 11.73 -8.44 -16.04
CA VAL A 488 12.32 -9.69 -15.51
C VAL A 488 11.78 -9.98 -14.11
N PRO A 489 11.28 -11.20 -13.81
CA PRO A 489 10.76 -11.54 -12.48
C PRO A 489 11.87 -11.54 -11.42
N ILE A 490 11.62 -10.84 -10.32
CA ILE A 490 12.46 -10.79 -9.12
C ILE A 490 12.11 -11.99 -8.24
N ILE A 491 13.07 -12.87 -7.93
CA ILE A 491 12.81 -14.15 -7.24
C ILE A 491 13.67 -14.29 -5.97
N PHE A 492 13.02 -14.32 -4.81
CA PHE A 492 13.61 -14.72 -3.53
C PHE A 492 13.36 -16.22 -3.28
N LYS A 493 14.30 -16.92 -2.64
CA LYS A 493 14.15 -18.33 -2.25
C LYS A 493 14.40 -18.52 -0.74
N PHE A 494 13.50 -19.22 -0.07
CA PHE A 494 13.60 -19.52 1.36
C PHE A 494 14.73 -20.52 1.69
N PRO A 495 15.46 -20.33 2.80
CA PRO A 495 16.41 -21.31 3.31
C PRO A 495 15.76 -22.69 3.55
N VAL A 496 16.51 -23.76 3.31
CA VAL A 496 16.03 -25.17 3.30
C VAL A 496 15.29 -25.60 4.57
N LYS A 497 15.54 -24.95 5.72
CA LYS A 497 14.93 -25.28 7.03
C LYS A 497 13.96 -24.20 7.55
N PHE A 498 13.52 -23.26 6.72
CA PHE A 498 12.63 -22.17 7.16
C PHE A 498 11.19 -22.67 7.38
N THR A 499 10.65 -22.49 8.59
CA THR A 499 9.27 -22.83 8.96
C THR A 499 8.56 -21.60 9.50
N LEU A 500 7.37 -21.30 8.97
CA LEU A 500 6.52 -20.20 9.40
C LEU A 500 5.40 -20.76 10.28
N LYS A 501 5.42 -20.44 11.57
CA LYS A 501 4.49 -21.04 12.54
C LYS A 501 3.04 -20.62 12.32
N ALA A 502 2.12 -21.38 12.91
CA ALA A 502 0.70 -21.03 13.01
C ALA A 502 0.51 -19.55 13.43
N GLY A 503 -0.35 -18.82 12.73
CA GLY A 503 -0.62 -17.39 12.96
C GLY A 503 0.55 -16.40 12.73
N GLN A 504 1.76 -16.84 12.39
CA GLN A 504 2.92 -15.96 12.24
C GLN A 504 3.04 -15.31 10.85
N ARG A 505 3.78 -14.20 10.81
CA ARG A 505 4.11 -13.44 9.59
C ARG A 505 5.62 -13.42 9.37
N VAL A 506 6.03 -13.34 8.11
CA VAL A 506 7.43 -13.07 7.71
C VAL A 506 7.47 -11.94 6.71
N THR A 507 8.27 -10.92 7.01
CA THR A 507 8.56 -9.79 6.13
C THR A 507 9.90 -10.03 5.44
N ILE A 508 9.94 -9.89 4.12
CA ILE A 508 11.16 -10.04 3.31
C ILE A 508 11.51 -8.66 2.77
N TRP A 509 12.46 -8.00 3.42
CA TRP A 509 12.97 -6.68 3.10
C TRP A 509 14.00 -6.76 1.97
N ALA A 510 13.94 -5.81 1.04
CA ALA A 510 15.02 -5.57 0.09
C ALA A 510 16.19 -4.83 0.76
N SER A 511 17.42 -4.98 0.25
CA SER A 511 18.60 -4.41 0.93
C SER A 511 18.66 -2.88 0.92
N GLY A 512 18.02 -2.22 -0.04
CA GLY A 512 17.88 -0.76 -0.07
C GLY A 512 16.81 -0.20 0.87
N ALA A 513 16.01 -1.05 1.53
CA ALA A 513 14.86 -0.63 2.35
C ALA A 513 15.19 -0.35 3.82
N GLY A 514 16.44 -0.56 4.27
CA GLY A 514 16.86 -0.33 5.66
C GLY A 514 16.31 -1.32 6.70
N GLY A 515 15.66 -2.41 6.28
CA GLY A 515 15.11 -3.43 7.18
C GLY A 515 16.18 -4.13 8.03
N THR A 516 15.86 -4.44 9.27
CA THR A 516 16.75 -5.18 10.19
C THR A 516 16.53 -6.69 10.04
N HIS A 517 17.61 -7.49 9.99
CA HIS A 517 17.50 -8.93 9.83
C HIS A 517 17.30 -9.64 11.18
N SER A 518 16.06 -10.08 11.44
CA SER A 518 15.64 -10.77 12.66
C SER A 518 14.79 -12.01 12.32
N PRO A 519 15.40 -13.12 11.88
CA PRO A 519 14.66 -14.33 11.54
C PRO A 519 14.02 -14.98 12.79
N PRO A 520 12.83 -15.60 12.68
CA PRO A 520 12.10 -15.88 11.44
C PRO A 520 11.24 -14.73 10.93
N SER A 521 10.96 -13.70 11.73
CA SER A 521 10.00 -12.63 11.40
C SER A 521 10.47 -11.71 10.28
N ASP A 522 11.76 -11.35 10.24
CA ASP A 522 12.30 -10.36 9.32
C ASP A 522 13.54 -10.86 8.59
N LEU A 523 13.38 -11.10 7.29
CA LEU A 523 14.44 -11.54 6.38
C LEU A 523 14.91 -10.36 5.55
N VAL A 524 16.23 -10.14 5.45
CA VAL A 524 16.81 -9.10 4.59
C VAL A 524 17.52 -9.74 3.43
N TRP A 525 17.03 -9.50 2.21
CA TRP A 525 17.59 -10.05 0.99
C TRP A 525 18.78 -9.18 0.52
N LYS A 526 19.94 -9.41 1.14
CA LYS A 526 21.16 -8.58 0.99
C LYS A 526 21.58 -8.30 -0.46
N THR A 527 21.31 -9.20 -1.40
CA THR A 527 21.75 -9.08 -2.81
C THR A 527 20.79 -8.31 -3.72
N GLN A 528 19.60 -7.92 -3.26
CA GLN A 528 18.57 -7.28 -4.09
C GLN A 528 18.13 -5.93 -3.48
N PRO A 529 18.36 -4.79 -4.16
CA PRO A 529 18.12 -3.47 -3.57
C PRO A 529 16.63 -3.10 -3.46
N SER A 530 15.77 -3.62 -4.35
CA SER A 530 14.31 -3.39 -4.32
C SER A 530 13.54 -4.59 -4.92
N TRP A 531 12.30 -4.79 -4.45
CA TRP A 531 11.28 -5.65 -5.06
C TRP A 531 10.62 -5.05 -6.32
N GLY A 532 11.06 -3.87 -6.75
CA GLY A 532 10.58 -3.22 -7.96
C GLY A 532 9.26 -2.46 -7.77
N THR A 533 9.22 -1.30 -8.43
CA THR A 533 8.13 -0.32 -8.45
C THR A 533 7.49 -0.25 -9.83
N GLY A 534 6.19 0.03 -9.88
CA GLY A 534 5.46 0.16 -11.13
C GLY A 534 3.96 -0.03 -10.95
N ASP A 535 3.19 0.20 -12.02
CA ASP A 535 1.72 0.25 -11.96
C ASP A 535 1.05 -1.13 -11.98
N LEU A 536 1.72 -2.15 -12.51
CA LEU A 536 1.25 -3.53 -12.52
C LEU A 536 2.22 -4.43 -11.76
N LEU A 537 1.76 -4.94 -10.61
CA LEU A 537 2.60 -5.64 -9.63
C LEU A 537 1.97 -6.98 -9.27
N GLN A 538 2.69 -8.09 -9.46
CA GLN A 538 2.15 -9.44 -9.23
C GLN A 538 3.15 -10.31 -8.45
N THR A 539 2.77 -10.71 -7.23
CA THR A 539 3.64 -11.42 -6.27
C THR A 539 3.09 -12.83 -5.97
N THR A 540 3.75 -13.86 -6.48
CA THR A 540 3.42 -15.28 -6.27
C THR A 540 4.31 -15.91 -5.20
N LEU A 541 3.72 -16.68 -4.30
CA LEU A 541 4.39 -17.68 -3.47
C LEU A 541 4.31 -19.05 -4.15
N ILE A 542 5.46 -19.66 -4.44
CA ILE A 542 5.60 -20.90 -5.22
C ILE A 542 6.19 -22.00 -4.32
N SER A 543 5.60 -23.20 -4.34
CA SER A 543 6.02 -24.36 -3.57
C SER A 543 7.41 -24.88 -4.00
N ALA A 544 8.02 -25.75 -3.20
CA ALA A 544 9.24 -26.47 -3.59
C ALA A 544 9.07 -27.32 -4.86
N ASN A 545 7.82 -27.68 -5.22
CA ASN A 545 7.47 -28.46 -6.41
C ASN A 545 7.17 -27.57 -7.65
N GLY A 546 7.12 -26.25 -7.48
CA GLY A 546 6.76 -25.30 -8.56
C GLY A 546 5.28 -24.89 -8.62
N GLU A 547 4.46 -25.29 -7.66
CA GLU A 547 3.01 -24.99 -7.63
C GLU A 547 2.75 -23.58 -7.06
N GLU A 548 1.79 -22.82 -7.61
CA GLU A 548 1.41 -21.51 -7.07
C GLU A 548 0.54 -21.66 -5.81
N MET A 549 1.12 -21.41 -4.64
CA MET A 549 0.48 -21.58 -3.33
C MET A 549 -0.30 -20.35 -2.87
N ALA A 550 0.15 -19.15 -3.25
CA ALA A 550 -0.59 -17.90 -3.06
C ALA A 550 -0.17 -16.84 -4.06
N MET A 551 -1.07 -15.90 -4.34
CA MET A 551 -0.92 -14.85 -5.33
C MET A 551 -1.53 -13.55 -4.81
N ARG A 552 -0.82 -12.43 -5.00
CA ARG A 552 -1.41 -11.08 -4.93
C ARG A 552 -1.02 -10.27 -6.16
N LYS A 553 -2.03 -9.75 -6.86
CA LYS A 553 -1.89 -8.82 -7.99
C LYS A 553 -2.44 -7.46 -7.58
N ILE A 554 -1.72 -6.40 -7.91
CA ILE A 554 -2.07 -5.01 -7.64
C ILE A 554 -1.93 -4.25 -8.96
N THR A 555 -2.94 -3.47 -9.31
CA THR A 555 -2.93 -2.59 -10.48
C THR A 555 -3.29 -1.18 -10.03
N ARG A 556 -2.35 -0.25 -10.19
CA ARG A 556 -2.55 1.19 -10.00
C ARG A 556 -2.94 1.77 -11.36
N THR A 557 -4.16 2.29 -11.47
CA THR A 557 -4.58 3.09 -12.62
C THR A 557 -4.55 4.55 -12.21
N HIS A 558 -3.67 5.33 -12.84
CA HIS A 558 -3.80 6.78 -12.83
C HIS A 558 -5.10 7.13 -13.56
N LEU A 559 -5.83 8.12 -13.05
CA LEU A 559 -6.94 8.73 -13.76
C LEU A 559 -6.44 10.12 -14.14
N GLU A 560 -6.04 10.26 -15.39
CA GLU A 560 -5.83 11.55 -16.02
C GLU A 560 -7.20 12.15 -16.36
N GLU A 561 -7.40 13.40 -15.98
CA GLU A 561 -8.45 14.26 -16.52
C GLU A 561 -7.78 15.02 -17.68
N ASP A 562 -8.25 14.79 -18.91
CA ASP A 562 -7.61 15.27 -20.14
C ASP A 562 -7.81 16.79 -20.32
N ASP A 563 -6.95 17.59 -19.69
CA ASP A 563 -6.72 19.01 -20.04
C ASP A 563 -5.48 19.11 -20.96
N ASP A 564 -5.70 19.11 -22.28
CA ASP A 564 -4.68 19.41 -23.29
C ASP A 564 -4.17 20.87 -23.13
N ASP A 565 -2.84 21.06 -23.01
CA ASP A 565 -1.96 21.45 -24.15
C ASP A 565 -0.63 22.10 -23.66
N MET A 566 0.28 22.39 -24.61
CA MET A 566 1.36 23.39 -24.57
C MET A 566 2.71 23.10 -23.84
N VAL A 567 3.56 22.32 -24.54
CA VAL A 567 4.75 22.85 -25.27
C VAL A 567 6.07 23.25 -24.53
N ARG A 568 7.15 22.52 -24.90
CA ARG A 568 8.60 22.90 -25.10
C ARG A 568 9.61 23.11 -23.94
N GLU A 569 10.73 22.37 -24.08
CA GLU A 569 12.18 22.81 -24.10
C GLU A 569 12.82 23.49 -22.84
N THR A 570 14.15 23.45 -22.59
CA THR A 570 15.33 22.99 -23.37
C THR A 570 16.49 22.44 -22.49
N HIS A 571 17.51 21.90 -23.17
CA HIS A 571 18.78 21.32 -22.71
C HIS A 571 19.82 22.22 -21.97
N TYR A 572 20.76 21.54 -21.27
CA TYR A 572 22.15 21.95 -20.91
C TYR A 572 22.30 23.16 -19.93
N THR A 573 23.42 23.40 -19.23
CA THR A 573 24.82 22.88 -19.31
C THR A 573 25.47 22.77 -17.91
N ALA A 574 26.67 22.20 -17.78
CA ALA A 574 27.42 22.05 -16.50
C ALA A 574 28.77 22.78 -16.51
N GLN A 575 29.30 23.18 -15.33
CA GLN A 575 30.69 23.56 -15.02
C GLN A 575 30.83 23.91 -13.51
N ILE A 576 31.98 23.87 -12.80
CA ILE A 576 33.24 23.07 -12.86
C ILE A 576 34.02 23.29 -11.53
N CYS A 577 35.15 22.56 -11.32
CA CYS A 577 36.25 22.75 -10.31
C CYS A 577 36.38 21.60 -9.28
N PHE A 578 37.57 21.05 -8.95
CA PHE A 578 38.91 21.14 -9.57
C PHE A 578 39.83 19.95 -9.12
N ALA A 579 41.01 19.83 -9.74
CA ALA A 579 42.18 19.00 -9.34
C ALA A 579 42.16 17.46 -9.56
N ALA A 580 43.36 16.88 -9.70
CA ALA A 580 43.71 15.50 -10.06
C ALA A 580 45.14 15.17 -9.50
N PRO A 581 45.92 14.16 -9.98
CA PRO A 581 45.66 12.83 -10.54
C PRO A 581 46.37 11.68 -9.77
N GLY A 582 46.03 10.40 -10.02
CA GLY A 582 46.53 9.27 -9.19
C GLY A 582 46.76 7.90 -9.86
N ARG A 583 47.60 7.85 -10.91
CA ARG A 583 48.30 6.70 -11.55
C ARG A 583 47.77 5.24 -11.43
N TYR A 584 47.69 4.59 -12.61
CA TYR A 584 47.64 3.13 -12.80
C TYR A 584 48.80 2.38 -12.11
N SER A 585 48.59 1.09 -11.84
CA SER A 585 49.65 0.09 -11.60
C SER A 585 49.48 -1.08 -12.57
N PHE A 586 50.58 -1.52 -13.18
CA PHE A 586 50.69 -2.76 -13.96
C PHE A 586 52.05 -3.44 -13.69
N CYS A 587 52.18 -4.70 -14.06
CA CYS A 587 53.15 -5.63 -13.44
C CYS A 587 54.59 -5.59 -13.97
N PHE A 588 55.45 -6.35 -13.25
CA PHE A 588 56.61 -7.15 -13.68
C PHE A 588 58.06 -6.71 -13.36
N LEU A 589 58.75 -7.67 -12.70
CA LEU A 589 60.17 -8.10 -12.80
C LEU A 589 61.34 -7.11 -12.61
N GLY A 590 62.18 -7.43 -11.62
CA GLY A 590 63.57 -6.98 -11.49
C GLY A 590 64.35 -7.84 -10.46
N PRO A 591 65.41 -8.58 -10.83
CA PRO A 591 66.12 -9.49 -9.92
C PRO A 591 67.60 -9.09 -9.61
N LYS A 592 68.17 -9.78 -8.60
CA LYS A 592 69.61 -9.84 -8.18
C LYS A 592 70.08 -8.70 -7.25
N TRP A 593 70.65 -9.01 -6.08
CA TRP A 593 72.09 -9.19 -5.74
C TRP A 593 72.96 -7.93 -6.06
N LEU A 594 73.94 -7.49 -5.26
CA LEU A 594 74.70 -8.18 -4.20
C LEU A 594 75.40 -7.17 -3.25
N LEU A 595 75.15 -7.23 -1.93
CA LEU A 595 76.09 -6.96 -0.82
C LEU A 595 75.45 -7.32 0.53
#